data_AF-A0A968MII5-F1
#
_entry.id   AF-A0A968MII5-F1
#
_cell.length_a   1.000
_cell.length_b   1.000
_cell.length_c   1.000
_cell.angle_alpha   90.00
_cell.angle_beta   90.00
_cell.angle_gamma   90.00
#
_symmetry.space_group_name_H-M   'P 1'
#
loop_
_entity.id
_entity.type
_entity.pdbx_description
1 polymer ?
#
loop_
_entity_poly.entity_id
_entity_poly.type
_entity_poly.pdbx_seq_one_letter_code
_entity_poly.pdbx_strand_id
1 'polypeptide(L)' 'MSDTDTITYVCANCGYTNVWTRDEILQRGANVLFRVLFRGEDEETFSLPCKNPNTSCRKYMSVAVPVRRT' A
#
# COMPACT_ATOMS: atom_id res chain seq x y z
N MET A 1 -12.48 17.43 5.78
CA MET A 1 -11.09 17.84 5.56
C MET A 1 -10.35 16.59 5.11
N SER A 2 -9.77 16.65 3.92
CA SER A 2 -9.32 15.48 3.16
C SER A 2 -8.06 14.88 3.78
N ASP A 3 -8.24 13.96 4.73
CA ASP A 3 -7.18 13.05 5.17
C ASP A 3 -6.87 12.09 4.02
N THR A 4 -6.10 12.55 3.05
CA THR A 4 -5.55 11.68 2.02
C THR A 4 -4.45 10.88 2.71
N ASP A 5 -4.86 9.77 3.36
CA ASP A 5 -3.93 8.77 3.91
C ASP A 5 -3.01 8.33 2.77
N THR A 6 -1.80 8.88 2.77
CA THR A 6 -0.76 8.57 1.80
C THR A 6 0.27 7.70 2.48
N ILE A 7 0.60 6.59 1.82
CA ILE A 7 1.65 5.70 2.26
C ILE A 7 2.85 5.91 1.36
N THR A 8 3.96 6.24 2.00
CA THR A 8 5.24 6.42 1.32
C THR A 8 6.20 5.33 1.76
N TYR A 9 6.81 4.64 0.80
CA TYR A 9 7.86 3.67 1.07
C TYR A 9 8.96 3.73 -0.01
N VAL A 10 10.20 3.45 0.39
CA VAL A 10 11.31 3.32 -0.55
C VAL A 10 11.41 1.86 -0.99
N CYS A 11 11.45 1.62 -2.30
CA CYS A 11 11.62 0.27 -2.82
C CYS A 11 13.02 -0.25 -2.49
N ALA A 12 13.10 -1.32 -1.72
CA ALA A 12 14.38 -1.93 -1.32
C ALA A 12 15.21 -2.49 -2.50
N ASN A 13 14.65 -2.61 -3.71
CA ASN A 13 15.36 -3.12 -4.88
C ASN A 13 15.98 -2.01 -5.76
N CYS A 14 15.26 -0.93 -5.99
CA CYS A 14 15.68 0.13 -6.92
C CYS A 14 15.85 1.51 -6.27
N GLY A 15 15.58 1.65 -4.97
CA GLY A 15 15.66 2.91 -4.25
C GLY A 15 14.57 3.94 -4.59
N TYR A 16 13.59 3.58 -5.43
CA TYR A 16 12.53 4.51 -5.84
C TYR A 16 11.55 4.77 -4.69
N THR A 17 11.24 6.04 -4.45
CA THR A 17 10.22 6.46 -3.48
C THR A 17 8.83 6.28 -4.08
N ASN A 18 8.08 5.33 -3.54
CA ASN A 18 6.71 5.06 -3.92
C ASN A 18 5.78 5.84 -3.00
N VAL A 19 4.88 6.61 -3.59
CA VAL A 19 3.80 7.29 -2.88
C VAL A 19 2.49 6.70 -3.39
N TRP A 20 1.66 6.23 -2.46
CA TRP A 20 0.39 5.59 -2.73
C TRP A 20 -0.70 6.28 -1.92
N THR A 21 -1.76 6.74 -2.56
CA THR A 21 -2.96 7.18 -1.84
C THR A 21 -3.81 5.96 -1.47
N ARG A 22 -4.63 6.08 -0.43
CA ARG A 22 -5.60 5.03 -0.08
C ARG A 22 -6.43 4.57 -1.27
N ASP A 23 -6.95 5.50 -2.08
CA ASP A 23 -7.77 5.17 -3.25
C ASP A 23 -6.97 4.39 -4.30
N GLU A 24 -5.70 4.77 -4.54
CA GLU A 24 -4.83 4.03 -5.44
C GLU A 24 -4.53 2.62 -4.93
N ILE A 25 -4.38 2.44 -3.62
CA ILE A 25 -4.19 1.12 -2.99
C ILE A 25 -5.44 0.27 -3.18
N LEU A 26 -6.63 0.82 -2.93
CA LEU A 26 -7.89 0.10 -3.09
C LEU A 26 -8.18 -0.27 -4.55
N GLN A 27 -7.78 0.58 -5.51
CA GLN A 27 -8.03 0.34 -6.94
C GLN A 27 -6.96 -0.54 -7.62
N ARG A 28 -5.69 -0.40 -7.22
CA ARG A 28 -4.54 -1.02 -7.93
C ARG A 28 -3.74 -1.99 -7.07
N GLY A 29 -4.02 -2.08 -5.77
CA GLY A 29 -3.42 -3.08 -4.91
C GLY A 29 -3.75 -4.46 -5.44
N ALA A 30 -2.71 -5.25 -5.71
CA ALA A 30 -2.87 -6.47 -6.48
C ALA A 30 -3.69 -7.52 -5.74
N ASN A 31 -3.74 -7.49 -4.39
CA ASN A 31 -4.57 -8.33 -3.54
C ASN A 31 -4.58 -7.78 -2.10
N VAL A 32 -5.71 -7.91 -1.39
CA VAL A 32 -5.73 -7.95 0.07
C VAL A 32 -5.12 -9.29 0.48
N LEU A 33 -3.91 -9.26 1.04
CA LEU A 33 -3.17 -10.47 1.42
C LEU A 33 -3.79 -11.13 2.65
N PHE A 34 -4.21 -10.35 3.65
CA PHE A 34 -4.93 -10.79 4.83
C PHE A 34 -5.47 -9.57 5.60
N ARG A 35 -6.52 -9.79 6.40
CA ARG A 35 -7.09 -8.80 7.33
C ARG A 35 -6.67 -9.18 8.75
N VAL A 36 -5.96 -8.29 9.42
CA VAL A 36 -5.61 -8.48 10.83
C VAL A 36 -6.66 -7.79 11.68
N LEU A 37 -7.27 -8.54 12.60
CA LEU A 37 -8.12 -8.00 13.66
C LEU A 37 -7.27 -8.00 14.94
N PHE A 38 -6.52 -6.93 15.19
CA PHE A 38 -5.73 -6.83 16.43
C PHE A 38 -6.27 -5.70 17.30
N ARG A 39 -6.71 -6.04 18.52
CA ARG A 39 -7.17 -5.07 19.54
C ARG A 39 -8.23 -4.05 19.08
N GLY A 40 -9.09 -4.42 18.13
CA GLY A 40 -10.16 -3.55 17.63
C GLY A 40 -9.77 -2.62 16.49
N GLU A 41 -8.52 -2.69 16.04
CA GLU A 41 -8.06 -2.07 14.79
C GLU A 41 -8.13 -3.13 13.69
N ASP A 42 -8.99 -2.88 12.71
CA ASP A 42 -9.05 -3.64 11.48
C ASP A 42 -7.96 -3.11 10.55
N GLU A 43 -7.00 -3.94 10.15
CA GLU A 43 -6.02 -3.59 9.13
C GLU A 43 -6.14 -4.51 7.92
N GLU A 44 -6.08 -3.94 6.73
CA GLU A 44 -5.98 -4.66 5.46
C GLU A 44 -4.56 -4.52 4.91
N THR A 45 -3.90 -5.65 4.68
CA THR A 45 -2.57 -5.64 4.05
C THR A 45 -2.70 -5.79 2.55
N PHE A 46 -2.13 -4.86 1.78
CA PHE A 46 -2.12 -4.87 0.32
C PHE A 46 -0.74 -5.19 -0.23
N SER A 47 -0.69 -5.91 -1.36
CA SER A 47 0.52 -6.06 -2.16
C SER A 47 0.59 -4.96 -3.22
N LEU A 48 1.49 -3.98 -3.05
CA LEU A 48 1.63 -2.83 -3.93
C LEU A 48 2.85 -2.98 -4.84
N PRO A 49 2.70 -2.85 -6.17
CA PRO A 49 3.84 -2.87 -7.08
C PRO A 49 4.70 -1.61 -6.91
N CYS A 50 5.97 -1.68 -7.27
CA CYS A 50 6.77 -0.47 -7.40
C CYS A 50 6.31 0.37 -8.61
N LYS A 51 6.04 1.66 -8.39
CA LYS A 51 5.70 2.68 -9.40
C LYS A 51 6.89 3.17 -10.21
N ASN A 52 8.10 2.63 -10.01
CA ASN A 52 9.28 3.08 -10.74
C ASN A 52 9.05 2.88 -12.25
N PRO A 53 9.11 3.95 -13.08
CA PRO A 53 8.93 3.83 -14.52
C PRO A 53 10.05 3.04 -15.21
N ASN A 54 11.19 2.81 -14.55
CA ASN A 54 12.20 1.89 -15.04
C ASN A 54 11.69 0.44 -14.94
N THR A 55 11.50 -0.18 -16.10
CA THR A 55 10.81 -1.47 -16.32
C THR A 55 11.47 -2.69 -15.65
N SER A 56 12.67 -2.53 -15.10
CA SER A 56 13.41 -3.61 -14.43
C SER A 56 12.95 -3.88 -12.99
N CYS A 57 12.25 -2.95 -12.33
CA CYS A 57 11.86 -3.12 -10.93
C CYS A 57 10.42 -3.61 -10.77
N ARG A 58 10.23 -4.94 -10.84
CA ARG A 58 8.93 -5.61 -10.62
C ARG A 58 8.68 -6.04 -9.16
N LYS A 59 9.31 -5.37 -8.20
CA LYS A 59 9.17 -5.73 -6.78
C LYS A 59 7.83 -5.23 -6.24
N TYR A 60 7.19 -6.08 -5.44
CA TYR A 60 5.98 -5.76 -4.68
C TYR A 60 6.35 -5.55 -3.22
N MET A 61 5.61 -4.70 -2.54
CA MET A 61 5.74 -4.43 -1.12
C MET A 61 4.40 -4.65 -0.43
N SER A 62 4.42 -5.35 0.70
CA SER A 62 3.25 -5.50 1.56
C SER A 62 3.09 -4.25 2.42
N VAL A 63 1.90 -3.67 2.40
CA VAL A 63 1.58 -2.44 3.12
C VAL A 63 0.27 -2.64 3.88
N ALA A 64 0.31 -2.48 5.20
CA ALA A 64 -0.88 -2.49 6.04
C ALA A 64 -1.57 -1.13 5.99
N VAL A 65 -2.88 -1.14 5.79
CA VAL A 65 -3.75 0.04 5.72
C VAL A 65 -4.88 -0.15 6.73
N PRO A 66 -5.09 0.78 7.68
CA PRO A 66 -6.20 0.68 8.62
C PRO A 66 -7.54 0.77 7.89
N VAL A 67 -8.50 -0.09 8.22
CA VAL A 67 -9.85 -0.09 7.66
C VAL A 67 -10.66 1.00 8.36
N ARG A 68 -11.10 2.00 7.60
CA ARG A 68 -12.07 2.97 8.09
C ARG A 68 -13.46 2.33 7.97
N ARG A 69 -14.03 1.87 9.08
CA ARG A 69 -15.47 1.57 9.13
C ARG A 69 -16.20 2.92 9.19
N THR A 70 -16.79 3.33 8.06
CA THR A 70 -17.77 4.42 7.99
C THR A 70 -19.06 4.03 8.67
#